data_AF-A0A925M571-F1
#
_entry.id   AF-A0A925M571-F1
#
_cell.length_a   1.000
_cell.length_b   1.000
_cell.length_c   1.000
_cell.angle_alpha   90.00
_cell.angle_beta   90.00
_cell.angle_gamma   90.00
#
_symmetry.space_group_name_H-M   'P 1'
#
loop_
_entity.id
_entity.type
_entity.pdbx_description
1 polymer ?
#
loop_
_entity_poly.entity_id
_entity_poly.type
_entity_poly.pdbx_seq_one_letter_code
_entity_poly.pdbx_strand_id
1 'polypeptide(L)'
;MRESAIGKTEPQSRRDVEHQALFATENSTFRPENSDIAAHNSNGAAQSSDIAAQNLTFRPQNSNGAVQSSTLRPQHPKLQPLSTPHSPLPTPHSPALPQSALLPAGEAALHIWKPLWEQGWRTFKWKIGVQGIAAELELLHSFTQSLPATANLRLDANGGLSLDDAAQWLEACDAITANPNLPVVMEYLEQPLAVSQFQAMQHLSDRYTTPIALDESVATLQQLQTCYEDGWRSIFVIKPAIVGSPTRLRQFCQDYAIDAVFSSALETAIGRHMGLRLAKELGNPERAMGYGTAHWFNDVETSDFAQLWQTL
;
A
#
# COMPACT_ATOMS: atom_id res chain seq x y z
N MET A 1 -37.80 -70.69 46.46
CA MET A 1 -38.19 -69.26 46.41
C MET A 1 -38.46 -68.96 44.95
N ARG A 2 -39.73 -68.91 44.51
CA ARG A 2 -40.59 -67.70 44.37
C ARG A 2 -39.90 -66.61 43.53
N GLU A 3 -40.49 -65.94 42.54
CA GLU A 3 -41.77 -65.98 41.81
C GLU A 3 -41.64 -64.88 40.71
N SER A 4 -42.58 -64.86 39.77
CA SER A 4 -42.61 -64.18 38.46
C SER A 4 -42.96 -62.68 38.47
N ALA A 5 -42.61 -61.92 37.40
CA ALA A 5 -43.41 -60.90 36.66
C ALA A 5 -42.48 -60.03 35.75
N ILE A 6 -42.56 -60.05 34.41
CA ILE A 6 -43.44 -59.26 33.49
C ILE A 6 -43.28 -57.73 33.69
N GLY A 7 -42.98 -56.84 32.73
CA GLY A 7 -42.72 -56.88 31.28
C GLY A 7 -42.75 -55.45 30.68
N LYS A 8 -41.95 -55.21 29.61
CA LYS A 8 -42.12 -54.31 28.42
C LYS A 8 -42.46 -52.81 28.59
N THR A 9 -41.54 -51.87 28.30
CA THR A 9 -41.20 -51.17 27.01
C THR A 9 -42.22 -50.16 26.46
N GLU A 10 -41.73 -48.91 26.26
CA GLU A 10 -42.08 -47.74 25.38
C GLU A 10 -43.08 -47.93 24.20
N PRO A 11 -43.67 -46.89 23.52
CA PRO A 11 -43.07 -45.58 23.12
C PRO A 11 -44.00 -44.33 22.84
N GLN A 12 -43.34 -43.20 22.48
CA GLN A 12 -43.65 -42.13 21.48
C GLN A 12 -44.97 -41.30 21.38
N SER A 13 -44.79 -39.97 21.53
CA SER A 13 -45.21 -38.79 20.70
C SER A 13 -46.68 -38.33 20.52
N ARG A 14 -46.81 -36.98 20.62
CA ARG A 14 -47.65 -35.99 19.88
C ARG A 14 -48.91 -35.34 20.52
N ARG A 15 -48.83 -33.98 20.52
CA ARG A 15 -49.84 -32.90 20.33
C ARG A 15 -50.69 -32.38 21.51
N ASP A 16 -50.50 -31.07 21.73
CA ASP A 16 -51.42 -29.93 21.82
C ASP A 16 -52.66 -29.98 22.74
N VAL A 17 -52.88 -28.91 23.52
CA VAL A 17 -54.13 -28.10 23.60
C VAL A 17 -54.01 -26.98 24.67
N GLU A 18 -54.25 -25.74 24.20
CA GLU A 18 -54.95 -24.56 24.77
C GLU A 18 -54.78 -24.08 26.22
N HIS A 19 -54.56 -22.76 26.38
CA HIS A 19 -55.29 -21.92 27.35
C HIS A 19 -55.38 -20.45 26.87
N GLN A 20 -56.62 -19.93 26.83
CA GLN A 20 -56.99 -18.51 26.63
C GLN A 20 -57.48 -17.88 27.96
N ALA A 21 -57.19 -16.58 28.16
CA ALA A 21 -58.06 -15.51 28.74
C ALA A 21 -57.20 -14.23 28.96
N LEU A 22 -57.29 -13.16 28.15
CA LEU A 22 -58.22 -12.00 28.16
C LEU A 22 -58.20 -11.12 29.43
N PHE A 23 -57.71 -9.87 29.32
CA PHE A 23 -58.41 -8.61 29.65
C PHE A 23 -57.66 -7.38 29.06
N ALA A 24 -58.43 -6.41 28.54
CA ALA A 24 -58.06 -5.16 27.86
C ALA A 24 -57.58 -4.06 28.85
N THR A 25 -56.97 -2.91 28.47
CA THR A 25 -57.54 -1.78 27.69
C THR A 25 -56.50 -0.72 27.24
N GLU A 26 -56.76 -0.20 26.03
CA GLU A 26 -56.69 1.21 25.54
C GLU A 26 -55.40 1.98 25.16
N ASN A 27 -55.39 2.34 23.86
CA ASN A 27 -55.14 3.63 23.20
C ASN A 27 -53.80 4.38 23.31
N SER A 28 -53.08 4.47 22.17
CA SER A 28 -52.93 5.74 21.44
C SER A 28 -52.36 5.54 20.03
N THR A 29 -53.02 6.17 19.06
CA THR A 29 -52.78 6.19 17.61
C THR A 29 -51.82 7.31 17.19
N PHE A 30 -50.90 7.04 16.24
CA PHE A 30 -50.62 7.97 15.13
C PHE A 30 -50.02 7.26 13.91
N ARG A 31 -50.40 7.72 12.71
CA ARG A 31 -50.24 7.10 11.37
C ARG A 31 -48.86 7.31 10.72
N PRO A 32 -48.48 6.49 9.73
CA PRO A 32 -47.46 6.81 8.73
C PRO A 32 -48.07 7.45 7.46
N GLU A 33 -47.33 8.35 6.81
CA GLU A 33 -47.64 8.79 5.44
C GLU A 33 -46.74 8.06 4.44
N ASN A 34 -47.38 7.32 3.54
CA ASN A 34 -46.84 6.93 2.24
C ASN A 34 -47.17 8.04 1.22
N SER A 35 -46.27 8.29 0.28
CA SER A 35 -46.67 8.72 -1.07
C SER A 35 -45.88 7.94 -2.11
N ASP A 36 -46.63 7.38 -3.05
CA ASP A 36 -46.19 6.52 -4.15
C ASP A 36 -45.64 7.31 -5.35
N ILE A 37 -44.56 6.76 -5.91
CA ILE A 37 -44.33 6.41 -7.33
C ILE A 37 -44.68 7.44 -8.42
N ALA A 38 -43.65 7.83 -9.18
CA ALA A 38 -43.72 7.88 -10.65
C ALA A 38 -42.37 7.51 -11.28
N ALA A 39 -42.38 6.50 -12.14
CA ALA A 39 -41.26 6.06 -12.96
C ALA A 39 -41.02 7.01 -14.15
N HIS A 40 -39.77 7.20 -14.56
CA HIS A 40 -39.37 7.38 -15.96
C HIS A 40 -37.91 6.94 -16.19
N ASN A 41 -37.71 6.32 -17.34
CA ASN A 41 -36.54 5.54 -17.74
C ASN A 41 -35.51 6.38 -18.53
N SER A 42 -34.28 5.87 -18.62
CA SER A 42 -33.21 6.16 -19.60
C SER A 42 -32.47 7.51 -19.54
N ASN A 43 -31.18 7.51 -19.17
CA ASN A 43 -30.05 7.35 -20.12
C ASN A 43 -28.70 7.47 -19.39
N GLY A 44 -27.75 6.64 -19.80
CA GLY A 44 -26.42 6.52 -19.20
C GLY A 44 -25.53 7.74 -19.40
N ALA A 45 -24.72 8.00 -18.38
CA ALA A 45 -23.37 8.53 -18.49
C ALA A 45 -22.65 8.12 -17.19
N ALA A 46 -21.72 7.17 -17.30
CA ALA A 46 -20.81 6.85 -16.22
C ALA A 46 -19.95 8.10 -15.94
N GLN A 47 -20.18 8.72 -14.78
CA GLN A 47 -19.29 9.76 -14.28
C GLN A 47 -18.03 9.06 -13.74
N SER A 48 -16.91 9.28 -14.43
CA SER A 48 -15.58 9.02 -13.88
C SER A 48 -15.44 9.78 -12.57
N SER A 49 -15.24 9.04 -11.47
CA SER A 49 -14.84 9.61 -10.20
C SER A 49 -13.33 9.90 -10.24
N ASP A 50 -13.00 11.19 -10.33
CA ASP A 50 -11.65 11.72 -10.21
C ASP A 50 -11.03 11.33 -8.85
N ILE A 51 -9.98 10.50 -8.88
CA ILE A 51 -9.09 10.29 -7.74
C ILE A 51 -8.16 11.50 -7.69
N ALA A 52 -8.52 12.50 -6.88
CA ALA A 52 -7.69 13.66 -6.63
C ALA A 52 -6.41 13.25 -5.86
N ALA A 53 -5.26 13.36 -6.52
CA ALA A 53 -3.96 13.43 -5.87
C ALA A 53 -3.95 14.67 -4.96
N GLN A 54 -3.95 14.48 -3.65
CA GLN A 54 -3.81 15.56 -2.68
C GLN A 54 -2.37 16.10 -2.75
N ASN A 55 -2.18 17.13 -3.58
CA ASN A 55 -0.94 17.88 -3.67
C ASN A 55 -0.79 18.83 -2.48
N LEU A 56 0.31 18.67 -1.74
CA LEU A 56 0.80 19.62 -0.75
C LEU A 56 1.14 20.94 -1.46
N THR A 57 0.31 21.97 -1.23
CA THR A 57 0.55 23.32 -1.76
C THR A 57 1.66 24.00 -0.96
N PHE A 58 2.86 24.09 -1.52
CA PHE A 58 3.93 24.94 -0.99
C PHE A 58 3.67 26.41 -1.39
N ARG A 59 3.41 27.29 -0.41
CA ARG A 59 3.38 28.75 -0.60
C ARG A 59 4.75 29.34 -0.22
N PRO A 60 5.46 30.05 -1.11
CA PRO A 60 6.60 30.85 -0.71
C PRO A 60 6.12 32.16 -0.06
N GLN A 61 6.60 32.44 1.15
CA GLN A 61 6.47 33.75 1.78
C GLN A 61 7.56 34.68 1.21
N ASN A 62 7.14 35.76 0.54
CA ASN A 62 8.03 36.85 0.16
C ASN A 62 8.24 37.78 1.35
N SER A 63 9.48 37.89 1.83
CA SER A 63 9.93 38.99 2.68
C SER A 63 10.77 39.96 1.85
N ASN A 64 10.26 41.18 1.68
CA ASN A 64 10.98 42.29 1.06
C ASN A 64 12.05 42.81 2.02
N GLY A 65 13.32 42.64 1.65
CA GLY A 65 14.46 43.29 2.31
C GLY A 65 15.37 43.91 1.25
N ALA A 66 15.32 45.23 1.12
CA ALA A 66 16.19 46.00 0.25
C ALA A 66 17.64 46.00 0.78
N VAL A 67 18.60 45.60 -0.04
CA VAL A 67 20.04 45.82 0.22
C VAL A 67 20.73 46.27 -1.06
N GLN A 68 21.63 47.22 -0.86
CA GLN A 68 22.21 48.18 -1.80
C GLN A 68 23.12 47.55 -2.87
N SER A 69 23.08 48.17 -4.04
CA SER A 69 23.94 47.90 -5.20
C SER A 69 25.42 48.15 -4.89
N SER A 70 26.27 47.14 -5.06
CA SER A 70 27.71 47.32 -5.23
C SER A 70 28.18 46.55 -6.46
N THR A 71 28.79 47.30 -7.38
CA THR A 71 29.25 46.85 -8.69
C THR A 71 30.55 46.06 -8.55
N LEU A 72 30.47 44.73 -8.62
CA LEU A 72 31.63 43.85 -8.79
C LEU A 72 31.38 42.91 -9.98
N ARG A 73 32.20 43.05 -11.03
CA ARG A 73 32.22 42.11 -12.17
C ARG A 73 32.66 40.73 -11.68
N PRO A 74 31.91 39.65 -11.95
CA PRO A 74 32.45 38.30 -11.78
C PRO A 74 33.36 37.97 -12.97
N GLN A 75 34.63 37.71 -12.70
CA GLN A 75 35.48 36.95 -13.62
C GLN A 75 35.11 35.47 -13.47
N HIS A 76 34.63 34.82 -14.53
CA HIS A 76 34.41 33.38 -14.54
C HIS A 76 35.76 32.64 -14.64
N PRO A 77 36.17 31.83 -13.66
CA PRO A 77 37.22 30.85 -13.90
C PRO A 77 36.64 29.74 -14.78
N LYS A 78 37.35 29.39 -15.86
CA LYS A 78 37.06 28.20 -16.68
C LYS A 78 37.04 26.97 -15.76
N LEU A 79 35.86 26.41 -15.54
CA LEU A 79 35.71 25.10 -14.91
C LEU A 79 36.36 24.05 -15.83
N GLN A 80 37.42 23.40 -15.35
CA GLN A 80 37.94 22.20 -15.96
C GLN A 80 36.98 21.04 -15.64
N PRO A 81 36.64 20.15 -16.59
CA PRO A 81 35.78 19.03 -16.31
C PRO A 81 36.46 18.07 -15.33
N LEU A 82 35.76 17.79 -14.23
CA LEU A 82 36.15 16.83 -13.22
C LEU A 82 36.00 15.43 -13.83
N SER A 83 37.12 14.76 -14.11
CA SER A 83 37.16 13.39 -14.61
C SER A 83 36.65 12.41 -13.53
N THR A 84 35.36 12.09 -13.54
CA THR A 84 34.84 10.94 -12.79
C THR A 84 35.04 9.67 -13.64
N PRO A 85 35.42 8.53 -13.05
CA PRO A 85 35.47 7.28 -13.79
C PRO A 85 34.04 6.90 -14.18
N HIS A 86 33.71 7.06 -15.47
CA HIS A 86 32.48 6.56 -16.05
C HIS A 86 32.48 5.03 -15.94
N SER A 87 31.67 4.50 -15.01
CA SER A 87 31.20 3.13 -15.16
C SER A 87 30.39 3.05 -16.47
N PRO A 88 30.60 2.03 -17.32
CA PRO A 88 29.93 1.93 -18.61
C PRO A 88 28.41 1.91 -18.41
N LEU A 89 27.71 2.59 -19.32
CA LEU A 89 26.25 2.57 -19.39
C LEU A 89 25.76 1.12 -19.48
N PRO A 90 24.81 0.67 -18.65
CA PRO A 90 24.27 -0.67 -18.76
C PRO A 90 23.60 -0.84 -20.13
N THR A 91 23.97 -1.92 -20.81
CA THR A 91 23.41 -2.33 -22.11
C THR A 91 21.91 -2.65 -22.00
N PRO A 92 21.11 -2.42 -23.06
CA PRO A 92 19.65 -2.54 -23.07
C PRO A 92 19.07 -3.97 -22.90
N HIS A 93 19.89 -4.95 -22.48
CA HIS A 93 19.51 -6.36 -22.36
C HIS A 93 19.73 -6.96 -20.96
N SER A 94 19.85 -6.13 -19.92
CA SER A 94 19.66 -6.67 -18.55
C SER A 94 18.21 -7.16 -18.42
N PRO A 95 17.94 -8.33 -17.82
CA PRO A 95 16.57 -8.68 -17.45
C PRO A 95 15.99 -7.52 -16.63
N ALA A 96 14.79 -7.08 -16.99
CA ALA A 96 14.12 -6.01 -16.29
C ALA A 96 14.03 -6.40 -14.80
N LEU A 97 14.41 -5.48 -13.92
CA LEU A 97 14.30 -5.69 -12.48
C LEU A 97 12.83 -5.98 -12.13
N PRO A 98 12.54 -6.97 -11.25
CA PRO A 98 11.19 -7.27 -10.84
C PRO A 98 10.50 -6.04 -10.26
N GLN A 99 9.25 -5.82 -10.64
CA GLN A 99 8.43 -4.70 -10.16
C GLN A 99 7.14 -5.21 -9.54
N SER A 100 6.60 -4.48 -8.57
CA SER A 100 5.29 -4.75 -7.99
C SER A 100 4.19 -4.03 -8.77
N ALA A 101 3.10 -4.72 -9.08
CA ALA A 101 1.90 -4.12 -9.64
C ALA A 101 1.04 -3.49 -8.54
N LEU A 102 0.35 -2.40 -8.86
CA LEU A 102 -0.58 -1.75 -7.93
C LEU A 102 -1.98 -2.34 -8.09
N LEU A 103 -2.65 -2.57 -6.97
CA LEU A 103 -4.06 -2.97 -6.90
C LEU A 103 -4.87 -1.91 -6.14
N PRO A 104 -6.03 -1.51 -6.66
CA PRO A 104 -6.88 -0.54 -6.00
C PRO A 104 -7.52 -1.14 -4.74
N ALA A 105 -8.08 -0.28 -3.88
CA ALA A 105 -8.86 -0.73 -2.73
C ALA A 105 -10.17 -1.42 -3.14
N GLY A 106 -10.71 -2.21 -2.23
CA GLY A 106 -12.00 -2.89 -2.41
C GLY A 106 -11.97 -4.08 -3.39
N GLU A 107 -13.16 -4.55 -3.75
CA GLU A 107 -13.38 -5.77 -4.54
C GLU A 107 -12.71 -5.75 -5.92
N ALA A 108 -12.48 -4.56 -6.49
CA ALA A 108 -11.79 -4.41 -7.77
C ALA A 108 -10.41 -5.11 -7.79
N ALA A 109 -9.72 -5.19 -6.65
CA ALA A 109 -8.45 -5.92 -6.54
C ALA A 109 -8.56 -7.39 -6.95
N LEU A 110 -9.68 -8.07 -6.63
CA LEU A 110 -9.94 -9.48 -6.93
C LEU A 110 -9.98 -9.80 -8.43
N HIS A 111 -10.23 -8.79 -9.26
CA HIS A 111 -10.36 -8.96 -10.70
C HIS A 111 -9.11 -8.49 -11.46
N ILE A 112 -8.40 -7.48 -10.95
CA ILE A 112 -7.29 -6.84 -11.66
C ILE A 112 -5.99 -7.65 -11.56
N TRP A 113 -5.79 -8.43 -10.49
CA TRP A 113 -4.54 -9.16 -10.29
C TRP A 113 -4.28 -10.24 -11.37
N LYS A 114 -5.32 -10.89 -11.90
CA LYS A 114 -5.18 -12.05 -12.79
C LYS A 114 -4.62 -11.67 -14.18
N PRO A 115 -5.13 -10.65 -14.89
CA PRO A 115 -4.51 -10.17 -16.12
C PRO A 115 -3.04 -9.74 -15.91
N LEU A 116 -2.73 -9.14 -14.76
CA LEU A 116 -1.35 -8.76 -14.41
C LEU A 116 -0.49 -10.01 -14.17
N TRP A 117 -1.00 -11.03 -13.50
CA TRP A 117 -0.29 -12.30 -13.35
C TRP A 117 0.08 -12.92 -14.70
N GLU A 118 -0.85 -12.91 -15.64
CA GLU A 118 -0.67 -13.41 -17.02
C GLU A 118 0.39 -12.58 -17.80
N GLN A 119 0.55 -11.30 -17.47
CA GLN A 119 1.62 -10.43 -18.01
C GLN A 119 2.99 -10.66 -17.33
N GLY A 120 3.08 -11.53 -16.33
CA GLY A 120 4.33 -11.86 -15.66
C GLY A 120 4.54 -11.17 -14.30
N TRP A 121 3.59 -10.37 -13.81
CA TRP A 121 3.67 -9.78 -12.47
C TRP A 121 3.58 -10.87 -11.40
N ARG A 122 4.42 -10.78 -10.37
CA ARG A 122 4.48 -11.76 -9.25
C ARG A 122 4.35 -11.12 -7.87
N THR A 123 4.48 -9.81 -7.78
CA THR A 123 4.29 -9.04 -6.56
C THR A 123 3.19 -8.01 -6.79
N PHE A 124 2.27 -7.92 -5.84
CA PHE A 124 1.14 -7.00 -5.88
C PHE A 124 1.14 -6.15 -4.62
N LYS A 125 0.88 -4.85 -4.77
CA LYS A 125 0.67 -3.93 -3.65
C LYS A 125 -0.79 -3.50 -3.63
N TRP A 126 -1.52 -3.96 -2.63
CA TRP A 126 -2.94 -3.69 -2.46
C TRP A 126 -3.16 -2.54 -1.49
N LYS A 127 -3.93 -1.55 -1.91
CA LYS A 127 -4.35 -0.43 -1.05
C LYS A 127 -5.43 -0.89 -0.08
N ILE A 128 -5.21 -0.63 1.21
CA ILE A 128 -6.12 -0.95 2.32
C ILE A 128 -6.41 0.30 3.15
N GLY A 129 -7.21 0.17 4.21
CA GLY A 129 -7.58 1.28 5.11
C GLY A 129 -8.54 2.27 4.46
N VAL A 130 -9.31 1.84 3.46
CA VAL A 130 -10.29 2.68 2.74
C VAL A 130 -11.72 2.35 3.17
N GLN A 131 -12.02 1.07 3.35
CA GLN A 131 -13.30 0.58 3.84
C GLN A 131 -13.17 0.15 5.31
N GLY A 132 -14.30 -0.22 5.94
CA GLY A 132 -14.27 -0.75 7.30
C GLY A 132 -13.47 -2.05 7.38
N ILE A 133 -12.66 -2.20 8.43
CA ILE A 133 -11.69 -3.30 8.55
C ILE A 133 -12.30 -4.68 8.37
N ALA A 134 -13.49 -4.95 8.93
CA ALA A 134 -14.15 -6.25 8.80
C ALA A 134 -14.38 -6.62 7.31
N ALA A 135 -14.84 -5.66 6.50
CA ALA A 135 -15.06 -5.88 5.07
C ALA A 135 -13.74 -6.10 4.32
N GLU A 136 -12.68 -5.32 4.65
CA GLU A 136 -11.38 -5.50 3.99
C GLU A 136 -10.69 -6.82 4.39
N LEU A 137 -10.86 -7.31 5.63
CA LEU A 137 -10.33 -8.61 6.05
C LEU A 137 -11.06 -9.77 5.38
N GLU A 138 -12.38 -9.67 5.15
CA GLU A 138 -13.13 -10.63 4.34
C GLU A 138 -12.64 -10.65 2.88
N LEU A 139 -12.35 -9.46 2.32
CA LEU A 139 -11.73 -9.33 1.01
C LEU A 139 -10.33 -9.92 0.98
N LEU A 140 -9.49 -9.67 1.99
CA LEU A 140 -8.16 -10.27 2.11
C LEU A 140 -8.24 -11.80 2.08
N HIS A 141 -9.16 -12.37 2.84
CA HIS A 141 -9.37 -13.81 2.89
C HIS A 141 -9.74 -14.38 1.51
N SER A 142 -10.69 -13.76 0.83
CA SER A 142 -11.10 -14.15 -0.52
C SER A 142 -9.95 -13.98 -1.53
N PHE A 143 -9.18 -12.90 -1.38
CA PHE A 143 -8.10 -12.57 -2.28
C PHE A 143 -6.96 -13.57 -2.19
N THR A 144 -6.52 -13.88 -0.97
CA THR A 144 -5.44 -14.84 -0.70
C THR A 144 -5.77 -16.27 -1.11
N GLN A 145 -7.05 -16.66 -1.10
CA GLN A 145 -7.51 -17.93 -1.67
C GLN A 145 -7.44 -17.98 -3.20
N SER A 146 -7.57 -16.82 -3.86
CA SER A 146 -7.56 -16.74 -5.32
C SER A 146 -6.14 -16.63 -5.91
N LEU A 147 -5.19 -16.11 -5.12
CA LEU A 147 -3.83 -15.86 -5.57
C LEU A 147 -3.04 -17.17 -5.81
N PRO A 148 -2.15 -17.23 -6.83
CA PRO A 148 -1.31 -18.39 -7.06
C PRO A 148 -0.27 -18.57 -5.95
N ALA A 149 0.22 -19.82 -5.82
CA ALA A 149 1.08 -20.31 -4.74
C ALA A 149 2.50 -19.73 -4.61
N THR A 150 2.75 -18.58 -5.23
CA THR A 150 4.03 -17.87 -5.20
C THR A 150 3.84 -16.35 -5.33
N ALA A 151 2.60 -15.88 -5.28
CA ALA A 151 2.32 -14.46 -5.33
C ALA A 151 2.80 -13.79 -4.03
N ASN A 152 3.48 -12.66 -4.18
CA ASN A 152 3.81 -11.80 -3.05
C ASN A 152 2.76 -10.69 -2.95
N LEU A 153 2.21 -10.51 -1.76
CA LEU A 153 1.22 -9.48 -1.48
C LEU A 153 1.77 -8.49 -0.44
N ARG A 154 1.80 -7.23 -0.82
CA ARG A 154 2.09 -6.07 0.04
C ARG A 154 0.77 -5.37 0.32
N LEU A 155 0.60 -4.90 1.54
CA LEU A 155 -0.57 -4.11 1.94
C LEU A 155 -0.11 -2.68 2.18
N ASP A 156 -0.80 -1.69 1.63
CA ASP A 156 -0.44 -0.27 1.78
C ASP A 156 -1.59 0.51 2.40
N ALA A 157 -1.35 1.02 3.60
CA ALA A 157 -2.31 1.76 4.40
C ALA A 157 -2.14 3.29 4.31
N ASN A 158 -1.04 3.79 3.74
CA ASN A 158 -0.71 5.23 3.68
C ASN A 158 -0.87 5.97 5.02
N GLY A 159 -0.51 5.31 6.13
CA GLY A 159 -0.64 5.83 7.49
C GLY A 159 -2.08 5.98 8.00
N GLY A 160 -3.04 5.36 7.32
CA GLY A 160 -4.47 5.57 7.54
C GLY A 160 -5.12 4.69 8.62
N LEU A 161 -4.42 3.69 9.17
CA LEU A 161 -5.02 2.80 10.16
C LEU A 161 -4.96 3.38 11.58
N SER A 162 -5.93 2.98 12.41
CA SER A 162 -5.80 3.07 13.85
C SER A 162 -4.83 2.00 14.37
N LEU A 163 -4.35 2.14 15.61
CA LEU A 163 -3.48 1.13 16.23
C LEU A 163 -4.17 -0.24 16.31
N ASP A 164 -5.46 -0.26 16.66
CA ASP A 164 -6.25 -1.49 16.78
C ASP A 164 -6.49 -2.13 15.41
N ASP A 165 -6.73 -1.33 14.37
CA ASP A 165 -6.87 -1.83 13.00
C ASP A 165 -5.56 -2.40 12.47
N ALA A 166 -4.43 -1.71 12.71
CA ALA A 166 -3.11 -2.20 12.32
C ALA A 166 -2.77 -3.53 13.01
N ALA A 167 -3.11 -3.68 14.29
CA ALA A 167 -2.93 -4.94 15.01
C ALA A 167 -3.77 -6.08 14.40
N GLN A 168 -5.04 -5.83 14.06
CA GLN A 168 -5.91 -6.82 13.41
C GLN A 168 -5.41 -7.21 12.02
N TRP A 169 -4.90 -6.26 11.23
CA TRP A 169 -4.28 -6.55 9.94
C TRP A 169 -3.06 -7.45 10.07
N LEU A 170 -2.15 -7.14 11.01
CA LEU A 170 -0.95 -7.94 11.23
C LEU A 170 -1.29 -9.35 11.75
N GLU A 171 -2.26 -9.47 12.64
CA GLU A 171 -2.76 -10.77 13.12
C GLU A 171 -3.33 -11.61 11.97
N ALA A 172 -4.12 -11.00 11.07
CA ALA A 172 -4.63 -11.68 9.89
C ALA A 172 -3.51 -12.13 8.93
N CYS A 173 -2.49 -11.28 8.72
CA CYS A 173 -1.34 -11.61 7.87
C CYS A 173 -0.50 -12.75 8.45
N ASP A 174 -0.27 -12.75 9.77
CA ASP A 174 0.43 -13.84 10.46
C ASP A 174 -0.36 -15.15 10.35
N ALA A 175 -1.69 -15.11 10.51
CA ALA A 175 -2.55 -16.29 10.38
C ALA A 175 -2.56 -16.85 8.95
N ILE A 176 -2.56 -15.99 7.92
CA ILE A 176 -2.45 -16.39 6.52
C ILE A 176 -1.09 -17.04 6.26
N THR A 177 0.00 -16.41 6.71
CA THR A 177 1.36 -16.92 6.54
C THR A 177 1.57 -18.26 7.22
N ALA A 178 0.93 -18.48 8.38
CA ALA A 178 0.99 -19.75 9.11
C ALA A 178 0.12 -20.86 8.49
N ASN A 179 -0.75 -20.55 7.52
CA ASN A 179 -1.66 -21.51 6.91
C ASN A 179 -0.99 -22.23 5.72
N PRO A 180 -0.68 -23.54 5.82
CA PRO A 180 0.00 -24.27 4.74
C PRO A 180 -0.85 -24.43 3.47
N ASN A 181 -2.15 -24.18 3.54
CA ASN A 181 -3.06 -24.23 2.38
C ASN A 181 -3.15 -22.89 1.63
N LEU A 182 -2.56 -21.82 2.16
CA LEU A 182 -2.51 -20.49 1.54
C LEU A 182 -1.06 -20.12 1.21
N PRO A 183 -0.49 -20.65 0.11
CA PRO A 183 0.90 -20.42 -0.29
C PRO A 183 1.20 -19.00 -0.82
N VAL A 184 0.39 -18.02 -0.45
CA VAL A 184 0.66 -16.60 -0.72
C VAL A 184 1.70 -16.08 0.28
N VAL A 185 2.62 -15.25 -0.19
CA VAL A 185 3.61 -14.61 0.68
C VAL A 185 3.09 -13.23 1.06
N MET A 186 2.74 -13.03 2.33
CA MET A 186 2.49 -11.70 2.89
C MET A 186 3.84 -11.01 3.08
N GLU A 187 4.21 -10.14 2.15
CA GLU A 187 5.58 -9.62 2.08
C GLU A 187 5.83 -8.53 3.14
N TYR A 188 4.88 -7.60 3.30
CA TYR A 188 4.86 -6.61 4.37
C TYR A 188 3.58 -5.76 4.40
N LEU A 189 3.35 -5.11 5.55
CA LEU A 189 2.40 -4.01 5.73
C LEU A 189 3.15 -2.66 5.65
N GLU A 190 2.86 -1.87 4.61
CA GLU A 190 3.46 -0.57 4.32
C GLU A 190 2.72 0.55 5.07
N GLN A 191 3.48 1.30 5.86
CA GLN A 191 3.07 2.46 6.65
C GLN A 191 1.66 2.30 7.26
N PRO A 192 1.46 1.43 8.26
CA PRO A 192 0.15 1.22 8.87
C PRO A 192 -0.39 2.49 9.53
N LEU A 193 0.47 3.21 10.26
CA LEU A 193 0.09 4.35 11.10
C LEU A 193 0.69 5.66 10.58
N ALA A 194 0.10 6.79 10.96
CA ALA A 194 0.66 8.11 10.68
C ALA A 194 2.12 8.24 11.16
N VAL A 195 2.92 9.05 10.47
CA VAL A 195 4.37 9.26 10.73
C VAL A 195 4.67 9.63 12.20
N SER A 196 3.77 10.34 12.88
CA SER A 196 3.91 10.70 14.29
C SER A 196 3.85 9.52 15.27
N GLN A 197 3.42 8.34 14.81
CA GLN A 197 3.21 7.14 15.61
C GLN A 197 4.34 6.09 15.41
N PHE A 198 5.57 6.54 15.14
CA PHE A 198 6.73 5.67 14.93
C PHE A 198 6.95 4.63 16.04
N GLN A 199 6.88 5.04 17.31
CA GLN A 199 7.04 4.14 18.46
C GLN A 199 5.96 3.04 18.48
N ALA A 200 4.72 3.37 18.09
CA ALA A 200 3.66 2.37 17.98
C ALA A 200 3.94 1.38 16.84
N MET A 201 4.46 1.84 15.70
CA MET A 201 4.90 0.94 14.62
C MET A 201 6.07 0.05 15.05
N GLN A 202 7.01 0.55 15.86
CA GLN A 202 8.08 -0.29 16.44
C GLN A 202 7.50 -1.39 17.32
N HIS A 203 6.60 -1.05 18.23
CA HIS A 203 5.94 -2.05 19.08
C HIS A 203 5.15 -3.10 18.28
N LEU A 204 4.49 -2.69 17.18
CA LEU A 204 3.83 -3.63 16.28
C LEU A 204 4.85 -4.55 15.58
N SER A 205 5.96 -3.99 15.09
CA SER A 205 7.02 -4.76 14.42
C SER A 205 7.70 -5.76 15.35
N ASP A 206 7.80 -5.47 16.65
CA ASP A 206 8.35 -6.40 17.65
C ASP A 206 7.36 -7.51 18.02
N ARG A 207 6.05 -7.25 17.87
CA ARG A 207 4.97 -8.15 18.31
C ARG A 207 4.54 -9.16 17.26
N TYR A 208 4.55 -8.79 15.98
CA TYR A 208 4.03 -9.60 14.88
C TYR A 208 5.16 -10.09 13.96
N THR A 209 4.94 -11.22 13.27
CA THR A 209 5.96 -11.79 12.37
C THR A 209 5.93 -11.17 10.98
N THR A 210 4.76 -10.69 10.54
CA THR A 210 4.59 -9.98 9.28
C THR A 210 5.40 -8.68 9.31
N PRO A 211 6.34 -8.49 8.38
CA PRO A 211 7.17 -7.28 8.39
C PRO A 211 6.35 -6.01 8.17
N ILE A 212 6.78 -4.93 8.80
CA ILE A 212 6.27 -3.58 8.52
C ILE A 212 7.29 -2.83 7.66
N ALA A 213 6.84 -2.10 6.66
CA ALA A 213 7.68 -1.22 5.86
C ALA A 213 7.35 0.25 6.13
N LEU A 214 8.36 1.10 6.29
CA LEU A 214 8.15 2.55 6.39
C LEU A 214 8.25 3.19 5.01
N ASP A 215 7.29 4.05 4.66
CA ASP A 215 7.31 4.88 3.45
C ASP A 215 7.28 6.37 3.81
N GLU A 216 6.11 6.89 4.20
CA GLU A 216 5.94 8.30 4.56
C GLU A 216 6.86 8.73 5.71
N SER A 217 7.22 7.80 6.59
CA SER A 217 8.14 8.08 7.71
C SER A 217 9.59 8.29 7.28
N VAL A 218 9.96 7.90 6.05
CA VAL A 218 11.36 7.90 5.56
C VAL A 218 11.50 8.60 4.21
N ALA A 219 10.60 9.56 3.92
CA ALA A 219 10.55 10.30 2.65
C ALA A 219 11.85 11.05 2.32
N THR A 220 12.62 11.47 3.33
CA THR A 220 13.92 12.14 3.18
C THR A 220 15.04 11.33 3.83
N LEU A 221 16.28 11.54 3.39
CA LEU A 221 17.45 10.87 3.96
C LEU A 221 17.61 11.16 5.46
N GLN A 222 17.30 12.38 5.91
CA GLN A 222 17.33 12.71 7.34
C GLN A 222 16.34 11.87 8.13
N GLN A 223 15.10 11.74 7.65
CA GLN A 223 14.08 10.94 8.31
C GLN A 223 14.46 9.45 8.32
N LEU A 224 14.97 8.93 7.21
CA LEU A 224 15.49 7.57 7.10
C LEU A 224 16.59 7.30 8.14
N GLN A 225 17.56 8.22 8.25
CA GLN A 225 18.64 8.16 9.25
C GLN A 225 18.06 8.17 10.67
N THR A 226 17.14 9.09 10.98
CA THR A 226 16.50 9.17 12.29
C THR A 226 15.76 7.87 12.64
N CYS A 227 14.93 7.33 11.74
CA CYS A 227 14.24 6.05 12.01
C CYS A 227 15.21 4.90 12.26
N TYR A 228 16.34 4.85 11.54
CA TYR A 228 17.38 3.85 11.79
C TYR A 228 18.08 4.06 13.13
N GLU A 229 18.47 5.29 13.46
CA GLU A 229 19.09 5.63 14.74
C GLU A 229 18.16 5.32 15.93
N ASP A 230 16.86 5.56 15.77
CA ASP A 230 15.82 5.26 16.75
C ASP A 230 15.45 3.76 16.82
N GLY A 231 16.11 2.91 16.03
CA GLY A 231 16.05 1.45 16.19
C GLY A 231 15.19 0.70 15.18
N TRP A 232 14.69 1.33 14.10
CA TRP A 232 13.95 0.59 13.06
C TRP A 232 14.86 -0.38 12.32
N ARG A 233 14.50 -1.68 12.30
CA ARG A 233 15.29 -2.74 11.63
C ARG A 233 14.49 -3.57 10.63
N SER A 234 13.23 -3.24 10.41
CA SER A 234 12.42 -3.84 9.34
C SER A 234 12.71 -3.12 8.01
N ILE A 235 11.71 -2.98 7.14
CA ILE A 235 11.88 -2.55 5.75
C ILE A 235 11.79 -1.02 5.61
N PHE A 236 12.58 -0.48 4.68
CA PHE A 236 12.56 0.92 4.26
C PHE A 236 12.10 1.03 2.81
N VAL A 237 11.00 1.73 2.54
CA VAL A 237 10.57 2.11 1.20
C VAL A 237 11.21 3.43 0.81
N ILE A 238 12.14 3.40 -0.14
CA ILE A 238 12.95 4.55 -0.53
C ILE A 238 12.46 5.07 -1.88
N LYS A 239 12.16 6.37 -1.93
CA LYS A 239 11.77 7.08 -3.16
C LYS A 239 12.92 7.96 -3.66
N PRO A 240 13.72 7.52 -4.64
CA PRO A 240 14.92 8.24 -5.10
C PRO A 240 14.68 9.70 -5.50
N ALA A 241 13.50 10.00 -6.07
CA ALA A 241 13.18 11.34 -6.54
C ALA A 241 13.02 12.37 -5.40
N ILE A 242 12.74 11.93 -4.17
CA ILE A 242 12.49 12.82 -3.02
C ILE A 242 13.42 12.60 -1.82
N VAL A 243 14.12 11.46 -1.76
CA VAL A 243 14.99 11.11 -0.61
C VAL A 243 16.17 12.09 -0.42
N GLY A 244 16.62 12.76 -1.49
CA GLY A 244 17.71 13.72 -1.45
C GLY A 244 18.96 13.23 -2.18
N SER A 245 20.14 13.41 -1.59
CA SER A 245 21.43 13.17 -2.27
C SER A 245 21.69 11.67 -2.53
N PRO A 246 21.83 11.23 -3.80
CA PRO A 246 22.18 9.84 -4.11
C PRO A 246 23.52 9.40 -3.54
N THR A 247 24.50 10.32 -3.47
CA THR A 247 25.81 10.03 -2.89
C THR A 247 25.70 9.72 -1.39
N ARG A 248 24.93 10.52 -0.65
CA ARG A 248 24.75 10.28 0.78
C ARG A 248 23.87 9.06 1.05
N LEU A 249 22.89 8.78 0.20
CA LEU A 249 22.10 7.55 0.28
C LEU A 249 22.99 6.31 0.09
N ARG A 250 23.88 6.31 -0.91
CA ARG A 250 24.86 5.22 -1.09
C ARG A 250 25.72 5.02 0.15
N GLN A 251 26.25 6.11 0.71
CA GLN A 251 27.05 6.05 1.92
C GLN A 251 26.25 5.41 3.06
N PHE A 252 25.01 5.85 3.27
CA PHE A 252 24.14 5.27 4.29
C PHE A 252 23.90 3.76 4.06
N CYS A 253 23.59 3.32 2.85
CA CYS A 253 23.39 1.91 2.53
C CYS A 253 24.69 1.07 2.62
N GLN A 254 25.87 1.70 2.50
CA GLN A 254 27.16 1.05 2.70
C GLN A 254 27.49 0.90 4.18
N ASP A 255 27.19 1.92 4.98
CA ASP A 255 27.43 1.94 6.42
C ASP A 255 26.43 1.05 7.17
N TYR A 256 25.19 0.96 6.64
CA TYR A 256 24.08 0.24 7.25
C TYR A 256 23.45 -0.71 6.23
N ALA A 257 23.56 -2.01 6.49
CA ALA A 257 22.88 -3.04 5.71
C ALA A 257 21.37 -3.04 6.02
N ILE A 258 20.63 -2.14 5.39
CA ILE A 258 19.17 -2.03 5.50
C ILE A 258 18.45 -2.91 4.48
N ASP A 259 17.24 -3.36 4.82
CA ASP A 259 16.33 -3.95 3.84
C ASP A 259 15.56 -2.84 3.12
N ALA A 260 15.99 -2.54 1.89
CA ALA A 260 15.48 -1.41 1.11
C ALA A 260 14.63 -1.88 -0.09
N VAL A 261 13.43 -1.32 -0.20
CA VAL A 261 12.56 -1.41 -1.38
C VAL A 261 12.53 -0.05 -2.06
N PHE A 262 12.95 0.02 -3.31
CA PHE A 262 12.92 1.27 -4.07
C PHE A 262 11.57 1.44 -4.77
N SER A 263 10.97 2.62 -4.67
CA SER A 263 9.64 2.91 -5.19
C SER A 263 9.60 4.25 -5.93
N SER A 264 8.65 4.38 -6.85
CA SER A 264 8.39 5.61 -7.59
C SER A 264 7.73 6.66 -6.71
N ALA A 265 8.09 7.93 -6.90
CA ALA A 265 7.32 9.08 -6.43
C ALA A 265 6.50 9.74 -7.55
N LEU A 266 6.14 8.95 -8.58
CA LEU A 266 5.47 9.42 -9.80
C LEU A 266 6.29 10.43 -10.59
N GLU A 267 7.61 10.21 -10.62
CA GLU A 267 8.51 10.96 -11.48
C GLU A 267 8.38 10.54 -12.96
N THR A 268 8.70 11.47 -13.88
CA THR A 268 8.71 11.22 -15.33
C THR A 268 9.92 10.36 -15.76
N ALA A 269 10.05 10.06 -17.05
CA ALA A 269 11.05 9.15 -17.61
C ALA A 269 12.49 9.36 -17.11
N ILE A 270 12.95 10.61 -17.00
CA ILE A 270 14.31 10.92 -16.50
C ILE A 270 14.46 10.46 -15.04
N GLY A 271 13.54 10.87 -14.18
CA GLY A 271 13.56 10.50 -12.75
C GLY A 271 13.43 9.00 -12.56
N ARG A 272 12.51 8.36 -13.31
CA ARG A 272 12.28 6.92 -13.28
C ARG A 272 13.54 6.16 -13.66
N HIS A 273 14.19 6.53 -14.76
CA HIS A 273 15.43 5.90 -15.19
C HIS A 273 16.53 6.00 -14.14
N MET A 274 16.72 7.18 -13.54
CA MET A 274 17.72 7.37 -12.50
C MET A 274 17.38 6.61 -11.20
N GLY A 275 16.10 6.56 -10.84
CA GLY A 275 15.59 5.80 -9.71
C GLY A 275 15.79 4.29 -9.88
N LEU A 276 15.47 3.74 -11.05
CA LEU A 276 15.70 2.33 -11.38
C LEU A 276 17.20 1.95 -11.34
N ARG A 277 18.09 2.86 -11.76
CA ARG A 277 19.54 2.66 -11.64
C ARG A 277 19.99 2.56 -10.18
N LEU A 278 19.48 3.43 -9.31
CA LEU A 278 19.76 3.37 -7.87
C LEU A 278 19.17 2.12 -7.23
N ALA A 279 17.96 1.75 -7.63
CA ALA A 279 17.31 0.54 -7.15
C ALA A 279 18.08 -0.73 -7.51
N LYS A 280 18.64 -0.81 -8.73
CA LYS A 280 19.54 -1.90 -9.14
C LYS A 280 20.78 -2.01 -8.26
N GLU A 281 21.30 -0.87 -7.82
CA GLU A 281 22.57 -0.75 -7.11
C GLU A 281 22.40 -1.05 -5.61
N LEU A 282 21.31 -0.58 -5.00
CA LEU A 282 21.14 -0.51 -3.55
C LEU A 282 19.94 -1.30 -3.02
N GLY A 283 19.01 -1.72 -3.87
CA GLY A 283 17.81 -2.42 -3.46
C GLY A 283 18.07 -3.87 -3.06
N ASN A 284 17.19 -4.43 -2.23
CA ASN A 284 17.21 -5.85 -1.93
C ASN A 284 16.84 -6.65 -3.20
N PRO A 285 17.72 -7.53 -3.72
CA PRO A 285 17.49 -8.26 -4.97
C PRO A 285 16.33 -9.26 -4.91
N GLU A 286 15.92 -9.68 -3.70
CA GLU A 286 14.79 -10.61 -3.50
C GLU A 286 13.43 -9.89 -3.54
N ARG A 287 13.42 -8.55 -3.57
CA ARG A 287 12.19 -7.76 -3.52
C ARG A 287 11.91 -7.08 -4.84
N ALA A 288 10.66 -7.15 -5.27
CA ALA A 288 10.20 -6.37 -6.40
C ALA A 288 10.18 -4.86 -6.06
N MET A 289 10.50 -4.01 -7.02
CA MET A 289 10.53 -2.55 -6.81
C MET A 289 9.14 -1.92 -7.05
N GLY A 290 8.84 -0.82 -6.37
CA GLY A 290 7.60 -0.06 -6.51
C GLY A 290 7.52 0.83 -7.75
N TYR A 291 7.92 0.32 -8.92
CA TYR A 291 7.94 1.08 -10.19
C TYR A 291 6.84 0.65 -11.18
N GLY A 292 5.84 -0.13 -10.76
CA GLY A 292 4.68 -0.52 -11.60
C GLY A 292 3.68 0.61 -11.90
N THR A 293 4.16 1.85 -12.07
CA THR A 293 3.37 3.09 -12.21
C THR A 293 3.25 3.59 -13.65
N ALA A 294 3.93 2.95 -14.61
CA ALA A 294 4.02 3.44 -16.00
C ALA A 294 2.66 3.69 -16.67
N HIS A 295 1.64 2.89 -16.34
CA HIS A 295 0.29 3.01 -16.88
C HIS A 295 -0.46 4.29 -16.47
N TRP A 296 0.06 5.08 -15.52
CA TRP A 296 -0.49 6.40 -15.16
C TRP A 296 0.06 7.54 -16.02
N PHE A 297 1.08 7.26 -16.84
CA PHE A 297 1.70 8.25 -17.71
C PHE A 297 1.29 7.99 -19.16
N ASN A 298 1.05 9.08 -19.89
CA ASN A 298 0.87 9.04 -21.35
C ASN A 298 2.21 9.17 -22.10
N ASP A 299 3.31 9.34 -21.37
CA ASP A 299 4.63 9.64 -21.93
C ASP A 299 5.27 8.38 -22.53
N VAL A 300 5.99 8.58 -23.63
CA VAL A 300 6.83 7.54 -24.22
C VAL A 300 8.03 7.32 -23.28
N GLU A 301 8.21 6.10 -22.77
CA GLU A 301 9.47 5.75 -22.11
C GLU A 301 10.63 6.02 -23.09
N THR A 302 11.48 6.97 -22.74
CA THR A 302 12.65 7.33 -23.55
C THR A 302 13.92 7.24 -22.73
N SER A 303 14.95 6.63 -23.31
CA SER A 303 16.32 6.69 -22.83
C SER A 303 17.13 7.80 -23.52
N ASP A 304 16.56 8.46 -24.52
CA ASP A 304 17.18 9.60 -25.20
C ASP A 304 16.74 10.92 -24.56
N PHE A 305 17.44 11.27 -23.47
CA PHE A 305 17.18 12.51 -22.76
C PHE A 305 17.59 13.75 -23.55
N ALA A 306 18.50 13.63 -24.52
CA ALA A 306 18.89 14.74 -25.38
C ALA A 306 17.75 15.09 -26.34
N GLN A 307 17.12 14.08 -26.94
CA GLN A 307 15.92 14.27 -27.75
C GLN A 307 14.76 14.82 -26.91
N LEU A 308 14.53 14.28 -25.71
CA LEU A 308 13.49 14.79 -24.81
C LEU A 308 13.70 16.28 -24.51
N TRP A 309 14.94 16.69 -24.23
CA TRP A 309 15.28 18.11 -24.01
C TRP A 309 15.00 18.99 -25.22
N GLN A 310 15.17 18.48 -26.43
CA GLN A 310 14.88 19.22 -27.67
C GLN A 310 13.37 19.40 -27.92
N THR A 311 12.52 18.64 -27.23
CA THR A 311 11.04 18.69 -27.37
C THR A 311 10.33 19.53 -26.30
N LEU A 312 11.08 20.13 -25.37
CA LEU A 312 10.59 21.04 -24.32
C LEU A 312 10.60 22.50 -24.79
#